data_AF-A0A1Q8INY5-F1
#
_entry.id   AF-A0A1Q8INY5-F1
#
_cell.length_a   1.000
_cell.length_b   1.000
_cell.length_c   1.000
_cell.angle_alpha   90.00
_cell.angle_beta   90.00
_cell.angle_gamma   90.00
#
_symmetry.space_group_name_H-M   'P 1'
#
loop_
_entity.id
_entity.type
_entity.pdbx_description
1 polymer ?
#
loop_
_entity_poly.entity_id
_entity_poly.type
_entity_poly.pdbx_seq_one_letter_code
_entity_poly.pdbx_strand_id
1 'polypeptide(L)'
;MKMLSHLGLGALLAAVSFSVCAQAVTQPADPSAPKTRAQVRADLAEWRAAGYDPFDWLNYPENALRAGRIVAQQRAQQAGATAVQ
;
A
#
# COMPACT_ATOMS: atom_id res chain seq x y z
N MET A 1 13.12 14.93 48.26
CA MET A 1 12.65 15.44 46.95
C MET A 1 13.65 14.92 45.92
N LYS A 2 13.35 14.03 44.98
CA LYS A 2 12.14 13.79 44.20
C LYS A 2 12.27 12.33 43.69
N MET A 3 11.53 11.43 44.31
CA MET A 3 11.45 10.02 43.94
C MET A 3 10.10 9.78 43.26
N LEU A 4 10.12 8.89 42.27
CA LEU A 4 8.98 8.26 41.57
C LEU A 4 8.22 9.08 40.52
N SER A 5 7.88 8.32 39.46
CA SER A 5 6.67 8.42 38.63
C SER A 5 6.91 8.98 37.23
N HIS A 6 7.26 8.11 36.27
CA HIS A 6 6.60 8.02 34.95
C HIS A 6 6.83 6.62 34.34
N LEU A 7 6.71 5.57 35.15
CA LEU A 7 6.45 4.21 34.67
C LEU A 7 4.92 4.03 34.71
N GLY A 8 4.21 4.59 33.72
CA GLY A 8 2.74 4.70 33.83
C GLY A 8 2.03 5.36 32.66
N LEU A 9 2.47 5.12 31.42
CA LEU A 9 1.65 5.43 30.24
C LEU A 9 1.73 4.31 29.20
N GLY A 10 1.60 3.07 29.68
CA GLY A 10 1.05 1.99 28.87
C GLY A 10 -0.45 1.92 29.13
N ALA A 11 -1.22 1.70 28.06
CA ALA A 11 -2.65 1.39 28.03
C ALA A 11 -3.64 2.58 28.10
N LEU A 12 -3.90 3.22 26.95
CA LEU A 12 -5.29 3.49 26.52
C LEU A 12 -5.33 3.79 25.01
N LEU A 13 -6.37 3.29 24.34
CA LEU A 13 -6.69 3.35 22.90
C LEU A 13 -6.05 2.27 22.02
N ALA A 14 -6.18 1.03 22.50
CA ALA A 14 -6.68 -0.04 21.64
C ALA A 14 -8.10 0.32 21.19
N ALA A 15 -8.27 0.73 19.92
CA ALA A 15 -9.49 0.62 19.11
C ALA A 15 -9.40 1.57 17.91
N VAL A 16 -8.56 1.24 16.92
CA VAL A 16 -8.78 1.76 15.56
C VAL A 16 -8.72 0.56 14.63
N SER A 17 -9.93 0.11 14.29
CA SER A 17 -10.30 -0.60 13.07
C SER A 17 -9.42 -1.78 12.68
N PHE A 18 -9.95 -2.99 12.89
CA PHE A 18 -9.74 -4.07 11.92
C PHE A 18 -10.22 -3.55 10.56
N SER A 19 -9.32 -2.89 9.83
CA SER A 19 -9.46 -2.77 8.39
C SER A 19 -9.50 -4.21 7.91
N VAL A 20 -10.66 -4.68 7.46
CA VAL A 20 -10.71 -5.91 6.70
C VAL A 20 -9.92 -5.60 5.44
N CYS A 21 -8.61 -5.83 5.49
CA CYS A 21 -7.85 -6.02 4.28
C CYS A 21 -8.54 -7.22 3.65
N ALA A 22 -9.30 -6.99 2.58
CA ALA A 22 -9.62 -8.05 1.66
C ALA A 22 -8.26 -8.65 1.32
N GLN A 23 -7.95 -9.78 1.95
CA GLN A 23 -6.73 -10.52 1.70
C GLN A 23 -6.81 -10.90 0.24
N ALA A 24 -6.20 -10.05 -0.59
CA ALA A 24 -5.94 -10.36 -1.97
C ALA A 24 -5.13 -11.65 -1.88
N VAL A 25 -5.77 -12.76 -2.24
CA VAL A 25 -5.12 -14.05 -2.36
C VAL A 25 -3.92 -13.78 -3.25
N THR A 26 -2.74 -13.74 -2.63
CA THR A 26 -1.48 -13.53 -3.33
C THR A 26 -1.14 -14.88 -3.91
N GLN A 27 -1.93 -15.30 -4.89
CA GLN A 27 -1.56 -16.43 -5.73
C GLN A 27 -0.28 -16.00 -6.45
N PRO A 28 0.74 -16.85 -6.56
CA PRO A 28 1.87 -16.60 -7.43
C PRO A 28 1.32 -16.36 -8.83
N ALA A 29 1.17 -15.09 -9.19
CA ALA A 29 0.70 -14.73 -10.51
C ALA A 29 1.90 -14.89 -11.42
N ASP A 30 1.83 -15.87 -12.33
CA ASP A 30 2.69 -15.85 -13.51
C ASP A 30 2.61 -14.43 -14.08
N PRO A 31 3.73 -13.69 -14.19
CA PRO A 31 3.71 -12.32 -14.69
C PRO A 31 3.17 -12.24 -16.13
N SER A 32 3.11 -13.38 -16.83
CA SER A 32 2.56 -13.55 -18.17
C SER A 32 1.07 -13.89 -18.17
N ALA A 33 0.48 -14.26 -17.02
CA ALA A 33 -0.93 -14.58 -16.94
C ALA A 33 -1.79 -13.31 -17.12
N PRO A 34 -2.88 -13.37 -17.91
CA PRO A 34 -3.80 -12.25 -18.02
C PRO A 34 -4.40 -11.88 -16.67
N LYS A 35 -4.41 -10.58 -16.37
CA LYS A 35 -5.07 -10.08 -15.16
C LYS A 35 -6.58 -10.23 -15.25
N THR A 36 -7.19 -10.68 -14.17
CA THR A 36 -8.65 -10.61 -14.01
C THR A 36 -9.11 -9.15 -13.90
N ARG A 37 -10.39 -8.89 -14.19
CA ARG A 37 -10.94 -7.54 -14.07
C ARG A 37 -10.88 -6.99 -12.63
N ALA A 38 -10.98 -7.86 -11.63
CA ALA A 38 -10.82 -7.47 -10.23
C ALA A 38 -9.38 -7.00 -9.95
N GLN A 39 -8.38 -7.72 -10.44
CA GLN A 39 -6.97 -7.35 -10.30
C GLN A 39 -6.65 -6.03 -11.01
N VAL A 40 -7.14 -5.82 -12.24
CA VAL A 40 -6.94 -4.54 -12.95
C VAL A 40 -7.55 -3.36 -12.20
N ARG A 41 -8.72 -3.53 -11.57
CA ARG A 41 -9.34 -2.47 -10.75
C ARG A 41 -8.52 -2.18 -9.50
N ALA A 42 -7.96 -3.21 -8.86
CA ALA A 42 -7.08 -3.05 -7.71
C ALA A 42 -5.78 -2.31 -8.11
N ASP A 43 -5.14 -2.72 -9.21
CA ASP A 43 -3.98 -2.01 -9.76
C ASP A 43 -4.32 -0.54 -10.01
N LEU A 44 -5.43 -0.24 -10.70
CA LEU A 44 -5.80 1.14 -10.99
C LEU A 44 -6.02 1.98 -9.72
N ALA A 45 -6.55 1.38 -8.66
CA ALA A 45 -6.70 2.05 -7.38
C ALA A 45 -5.33 2.40 -6.75
N GLU A 46 -4.36 1.48 -6.78
CA GLU A 46 -2.98 1.75 -6.33
C GLU A 46 -2.33 2.89 -7.12
N TRP A 47 -2.48 2.88 -8.44
CA TRP A 47 -1.92 3.93 -9.31
C TRP A 47 -2.54 5.31 -9.03
N ARG A 48 -3.86 5.37 -8.83
CA ARG A 48 -4.53 6.62 -8.46
C ARG A 48 -4.11 7.11 -7.08
N ALA A 49 -3.93 6.22 -6.11
CA ALA A 49 -3.39 6.56 -4.80
C ALA A 49 -1.94 7.10 -4.89
N ALA A 50 -1.18 6.63 -5.87
CA ALA A 50 0.15 7.16 -6.21
C ALA A 50 0.13 8.46 -7.03
N GLY A 51 -1.05 9.03 -7.30
CA GLY A 51 -1.20 10.31 -8.01
C GLY A 51 -1.31 10.20 -9.53
N TYR A 52 -1.55 9.02 -10.09
CA TYR A 52 -1.88 8.89 -11.51
C TYR A 52 -3.28 9.45 -11.79
N ASP A 53 -3.34 10.44 -12.68
CA ASP A 53 -4.59 10.94 -13.26
C ASP A 53 -4.59 10.69 -14.78
N PRO A 54 -5.47 9.81 -15.30
CA PRO A 54 -5.54 9.54 -16.73
C PRO A 54 -6.03 10.74 -17.57
N PHE A 55 -6.63 11.75 -16.95
CA PHE A 55 -7.09 12.96 -17.64
C PHE A 55 -6.08 14.11 -17.60
N ASP A 56 -5.00 13.96 -16.84
CA ASP A 56 -3.89 14.92 -16.83
C ASP A 56 -2.96 14.65 -18.02
N TRP A 57 -3.46 14.96 -19.21
CA TRP A 57 -2.71 14.83 -20.47
C TRP A 57 -1.60 15.88 -20.59
N LEU A 58 -1.71 17.00 -19.86
CA LEU A 58 -0.71 18.08 -19.90
C LEU A 58 0.62 17.63 -19.29
N ASN A 59 0.57 16.85 -18.21
CA ASN A 59 1.77 16.32 -17.54
C ASN A 59 2.09 14.89 -17.96
N TYR A 60 1.49 14.38 -19.03
CA TYR A 60 1.87 13.08 -19.57
C TYR A 60 3.20 13.20 -20.34
N PRO A 61 4.16 12.26 -20.15
CA PRO A 61 4.07 11.01 -19.39
C PRO A 61 4.51 11.10 -17.92
N GLU A 62 4.95 12.26 -17.44
CA GLU A 62 5.55 12.43 -16.12
C GLU A 62 4.64 12.00 -14.96
N ASN A 63 3.33 12.25 -15.06
CA ASN A 63 2.36 11.79 -14.06
C ASN A 63 2.35 10.25 -13.91
N ALA A 64 2.38 9.53 -15.03
CA ALA A 64 2.39 8.08 -15.09
C ALA A 64 3.73 7.52 -14.64
N LEU A 65 4.85 8.10 -15.06
CA LEU A 65 6.19 7.68 -14.65
C LEU A 65 6.39 7.85 -13.14
N ARG A 66 5.96 8.98 -12.57
CA ARG A 66 6.02 9.24 -11.13
C ARG A 66 5.18 8.21 -10.36
N ALA A 67 3.92 8.01 -10.74
CA ALA A 67 3.05 7.03 -10.09
C ALA A 67 3.62 5.61 -10.18
N GLY A 68 4.15 5.22 -11.34
CA GLY A 68 4.76 3.92 -11.55
C GLY A 68 5.95 3.65 -10.62
N ARG A 69 6.82 4.65 -10.40
CA ARG A 69 7.93 4.54 -9.43
C ARG A 69 7.43 4.32 -8.00
N ILE A 70 6.40 5.05 -7.60
CA ILE A 70 5.80 4.93 -6.26
C ILE A 70 5.17 3.54 -6.08
N VAL A 71 4.37 3.07 -7.03
CA VAL A 71 3.74 1.75 -7.00
C VAL A 71 4.80 0.64 -6.94
N ALA A 72 5.85 0.72 -7.75
CA ALA A 72 6.94 -0.25 -7.73
C ALA A 72 7.64 -0.31 -6.36
N GLN A 73 7.92 0.85 -5.76
CA GLN A 73 8.53 0.94 -4.44
C GLN A 73 7.63 0.32 -3.36
N GLN A 74 6.33 0.62 -3.39
CA GLN A 74 5.36 0.07 -2.43
C GLN A 74 5.27 -1.45 -2.53
N ARG A 75 5.22 -2.00 -3.74
CA ARG A 75 5.19 -3.45 -3.96
C ARG A 75 6.48 -4.12 -3.49
N ALA A 76 7.63 -3.50 -3.72
CA ALA A 76 8.91 -4.00 -3.22
C ALA A 76 8.96 -4.01 -1.68
N GLN A 77 8.42 -2.98 -1.03
CA GLN A 77 8.32 -2.92 0.44
C GLN A 77 7.37 -3.99 0.98
N GLN A 78 6.22 -4.21 0.34
CA GLN A 78 5.28 -5.26 0.72
C GLN A 78 5.91 -6.65 0.58
N ALA A 79 6.57 -6.94 -0.56
CA ALA A 79 7.26 -8.21 -0.78
C ALA A 79 8.39 -8.46 0.26
N GLY A 80 9.13 -7.42 0.62
CA GLY A 80 10.15 -7.49 1.67
C GLY A 80 9.54 -7.74 3.06
N ALA A 81 8.40 -7.14 3.38
CA ALA A 81 7.72 -7.35 4.66
C ALA A 81 7.20 -8.79 4.82
N THR A 82 6.70 -9.40 3.74
CA THR A 82 6.25 -10.80 3.76
C THR A 82 7.41 -11.79 3.88
N ALA A 83 8.61 -11.43 3.43
CA ALA A 83 9.80 -12.29 3.53
C ALA A 83 10.47 -12.27 4.92
N VAL A 84 10.14 -11.29 5.76
CA VAL A 84 10.68 -11.15 7.13
C VAL A 84 9.73 -11.76 8.18
N GLN A 85 8.50 -12.10 7.80
CA GLN A 85 7.56 -12.87 8.62
C GLN A 85 7.78 -14.37 8.46
#